data_AF-A0A7X3L640-F1
#
_entry.id   AF-A0A7X3L640-F1
#
_cell.length_a   1.000
_cell.length_b   1.000
_cell.length_c   1.000
_cell.angle_alpha   90.00
_cell.angle_beta   90.00
_cell.angle_gamma   90.00
#
_symmetry.space_group_name_H-M   'P 1'
#
loop_
_entity.id
_entity.type
_entity.pdbx_description
1 polymer ?
#
loop_
_entity_poly.entity_id
_entity_poly.type
_entity_poly.pdbx_seq_one_letter_code
_entity_poly.pdbx_strand_id
1 'polypeptide(L)'
;MQRWIALSLYCLTCPILAAPCPDWSASRADAELASLQHQLKDWDLAYHRQGRSPVSDELYDQARERLQDWQQCFPPRVPDPRADLGPPGPQPHPIAHTGLHKLRDEQAVQQWLHSRSELWIQPKVDGVAVTLHYRDGRLLRAISRGDGQRGQDWTAQARLIAAIPQQLPRSDELILQGELYWRLPGHVQAQAGSGTARSQVAGAMSRSQLDAATAAQIGLFVWDWANGPSGMTERLQGLRALGFADSAELTLAIADLAQARHWRQHWYRHPLPFASDGVVLRQGSRPPASSWAAEPPQWAAAWKYPLSQALAEVRAVHFQIGRSGRITPVVQLQPVRLEQRRIRRVSLGSLQRWQALDIRPGDQVAISLAGLTIPRLDGVVWRGAERPALASPDPAAYHALSCWQPSPGCASQFSARLAWLGGKQGLQLAGVGPGTWAKLQQAGKLPDLLAWLALEEAELARTPGFAATSARTLQQSFAGARRRPFAQWLRALGLPASGAAPLGNDWDALAARDAQAWDGFAGIGRGRAEQLVAFFQHPDVQALRQRLQAAGVAGF
;
A
#
# COMPACT_ATOMS: atom_id res chain seq x y z
N MET A 1 -53.52 -8.34 -40.28
CA MET A 1 -53.28 -8.61 -38.84
C MET A 1 -51.87 -9.18 -38.69
N GLN A 2 -50.88 -8.34 -38.39
CA GLN A 2 -49.50 -8.77 -38.16
C GLN A 2 -48.97 -8.02 -36.93
N ARG A 3 -48.74 -8.77 -35.86
CA ARG A 3 -48.25 -8.28 -34.57
C ARG A 3 -46.74 -8.08 -34.65
N TRP A 4 -46.28 -6.86 -34.42
CA TRP A 4 -44.87 -6.55 -34.18
C TRP A 4 -44.60 -6.69 -32.69
N ILE A 5 -43.73 -7.63 -32.32
CA ILE A 5 -43.17 -7.78 -30.98
C ILE A 5 -41.93 -6.88 -30.93
N ALA A 6 -42.02 -5.76 -30.22
CA ALA A 6 -40.85 -4.96 -29.86
C ALA A 6 -40.21 -5.57 -28.61
N LEU A 7 -39.07 -6.24 -28.79
CA LEU A 7 -38.21 -6.68 -27.68
C LEU A 7 -37.40 -5.47 -27.21
N SER A 8 -37.75 -4.92 -26.05
CA SER A 8 -36.95 -3.92 -25.34
C SER A 8 -35.70 -4.61 -24.76
N LEU A 9 -34.55 -4.42 -25.41
CA LEU A 9 -33.23 -4.77 -24.85
C LEU A 9 -32.89 -3.76 -23.74
N TYR A 10 -33.10 -4.16 -22.49
CA TYR A 10 -32.53 -3.46 -21.34
C TYR A 10 -31.02 -3.73 -21.32
N CYS A 11 -30.22 -2.78 -21.83
CA CYS A 11 -28.78 -2.76 -21.63
C CYS A 11 -28.49 -2.54 -20.14
N LEU A 12 -28.27 -3.64 -19.39
CA LEU A 12 -27.64 -3.61 -18.08
C LEU A 12 -26.18 -3.20 -18.25
N THR A 13 -25.92 -1.89 -18.24
CA THR A 13 -24.57 -1.34 -18.08
C THR A 13 -24.11 -1.64 -16.66
N CYS A 14 -23.21 -2.62 -16.51
CA CYS A 14 -22.43 -2.79 -15.29
C CYS A 14 -21.62 -1.50 -15.06
N PRO A 15 -21.79 -0.79 -13.92
CA PRO A 15 -20.91 0.33 -13.63
C PRO A 15 -19.50 -0.20 -13.40
N ILE A 16 -18.61 0.21 -14.31
CA ILE A 16 -17.16 0.24 -14.13
C ILE A 16 -16.90 0.84 -12.73
N LEU A 17 -16.09 0.16 -11.92
CA LEU A 17 -15.63 0.68 -10.62
C LEU A 17 -14.63 1.83 -10.83
N ALA A 18 -15.06 2.92 -11.47
CA ALA A 18 -14.43 4.21 -11.27
C ALA A 18 -14.65 4.58 -9.80
N ALA A 19 -13.62 5.11 -9.12
CA ALA A 19 -13.87 5.72 -7.83
C ALA A 19 -14.96 6.79 -8.03
N PRO A 20 -16.04 6.80 -7.24
CA PRO A 20 -17.07 7.81 -7.41
C PRO A 20 -16.42 9.19 -7.33
N CYS A 21 -16.79 10.08 -8.24
CA CYS A 21 -16.27 11.45 -8.27
C CYS A 21 -16.42 12.08 -6.87
N PRO A 22 -15.40 12.79 -6.38
CA PRO A 22 -15.51 13.46 -5.10
C PRO A 22 -16.66 14.46 -5.09
N ASP A 23 -17.36 14.59 -3.97
CA ASP A 23 -18.39 15.60 -3.78
C ASP A 23 -17.73 16.91 -3.30
N TRP A 24 -17.06 17.60 -4.24
CA TRP A 24 -16.31 18.83 -3.97
C TRP A 24 -17.03 20.04 -4.56
N SER A 25 -16.91 21.19 -3.89
CA SER A 25 -17.23 22.47 -4.52
C SER A 25 -16.27 22.74 -5.68
N ALA A 26 -16.70 23.55 -6.65
CA ALA A 26 -15.84 23.94 -7.78
C ALA A 26 -14.52 24.57 -7.32
N SER A 27 -14.57 25.45 -6.31
CA SER A 27 -13.37 26.08 -5.75
C SER A 27 -12.39 25.09 -5.12
N ARG A 28 -12.90 24.07 -4.42
CA ARG A 28 -12.07 23.01 -3.86
C ARG A 28 -11.46 22.17 -4.97
N ALA A 29 -12.25 21.76 -5.95
CA ALA A 29 -11.76 20.97 -7.07
C ALA A 29 -10.59 21.69 -7.77
N ASP A 30 -10.75 22.96 -8.13
CA ASP A 30 -9.69 23.77 -8.76
C ASP A 30 -8.40 23.80 -7.91
N ALA A 31 -8.52 23.97 -6.60
CA ALA A 31 -7.38 23.99 -5.69
C ALA A 31 -6.66 22.63 -5.60
N GLU A 32 -7.41 21.52 -5.50
CA GLU A 32 -6.84 20.17 -5.43
C GLU A 32 -6.17 19.77 -6.75
N LEU A 33 -6.81 20.07 -7.89
CA LEU A 33 -6.26 19.86 -9.23
C LEU A 33 -4.97 20.64 -9.44
N ALA A 34 -4.95 21.94 -9.12
CA ALA A 34 -3.76 22.78 -9.25
C ALA A 34 -2.62 22.32 -8.33
N SER A 35 -2.94 21.96 -7.08
CA SER A 35 -1.96 21.45 -6.11
C SER A 35 -1.30 20.16 -6.58
N LEU A 36 -2.10 19.18 -7.04
CA LEU A 36 -1.57 17.90 -7.52
C LEU A 36 -0.77 18.07 -8.82
N GLN A 37 -1.23 18.91 -9.74
CA GLN A 37 -0.49 19.26 -10.96
C GLN A 37 0.88 19.88 -10.65
N HIS A 38 0.92 20.81 -9.69
CA HIS A 38 2.16 21.42 -9.26
C HIS A 38 3.12 20.38 -8.65
N GLN A 39 2.62 19.50 -7.78
CA GLN A 39 3.42 18.44 -7.17
C GLN A 39 3.99 17.46 -8.20
N LEU A 40 3.20 17.06 -9.20
CA LEU A 40 3.65 16.20 -10.29
C LEU A 40 4.76 16.87 -11.10
N LYS A 41 4.61 18.17 -11.41
CA LYS A 41 5.63 18.94 -12.12
C LYS A 41 6.95 19.04 -11.33
N ASP A 42 6.88 19.18 -10.02
CA ASP A 42 8.06 19.17 -9.16
C ASP A 42 8.76 17.81 -9.15
N TRP A 43 7.98 16.72 -9.13
CA TRP A 43 8.53 15.37 -9.27
C TRP A 43 9.17 15.15 -10.64
N ASP A 44 8.55 15.62 -11.72
CA ASP A 44 9.13 15.56 -13.07
C ASP A 44 10.46 16.30 -13.15
N LEU A 45 10.53 17.47 -12.54
CA LEU A 45 11.76 18.26 -12.48
C LEU A 45 12.86 17.52 -11.72
N ALA A 46 12.54 16.97 -10.54
CA ALA A 46 13.49 16.18 -9.74
C ALA A 46 13.96 14.93 -10.50
N TYR A 47 13.04 14.24 -11.16
CA TYR A 47 13.34 13.03 -11.92
C TYR A 47 14.24 13.33 -13.12
N HIS A 48 13.84 14.25 -13.99
CA HIS A 48 14.55 14.51 -15.25
C HIS A 48 15.84 15.30 -15.08
N ARG A 49 15.88 16.30 -14.18
CA ARG A 49 17.06 17.17 -14.02
C ARG A 49 18.00 16.74 -12.91
N GLN A 50 17.48 16.15 -11.83
CA GLN A 50 18.28 15.84 -10.65
C GLN A 50 18.57 14.34 -10.52
N GLY A 51 17.91 13.48 -11.31
CA GLY A 51 18.05 12.02 -11.21
C GLY A 51 17.54 11.46 -9.88
N ARG A 52 16.61 12.18 -9.23
CA ARG A 52 16.04 11.80 -7.93
C ARG A 52 14.57 11.45 -8.11
N SER A 53 14.12 10.39 -7.44
CA SER A 53 12.68 10.05 -7.35
C SER A 53 12.21 10.30 -5.90
N PRO A 54 11.54 11.44 -5.61
CA PRO A 54 11.06 11.74 -4.25
C PRO A 54 9.98 10.76 -3.77
N VAL A 55 9.27 10.14 -4.72
CA VAL A 55 8.27 9.10 -4.53
C VAL A 55 8.64 7.94 -5.44
N SER A 56 8.16 6.73 -5.16
CA SER A 56 8.36 5.61 -6.09
C SER A 56 7.59 5.85 -7.40
N ASP A 57 8.12 5.32 -8.51
CA ASP A 57 7.49 5.43 -9.83
C ASP A 57 6.05 4.88 -9.82
N GLU A 58 5.80 3.87 -9.00
CA GLU A 58 4.48 3.29 -8.77
C GLU A 58 3.49 4.26 -8.10
N LEU A 59 3.94 5.06 -7.13
CA LEU A 59 3.11 6.07 -6.48
C LEU A 59 2.91 7.30 -7.39
N TYR A 60 3.93 7.66 -8.18
CA TYR A 60 3.83 8.70 -9.19
C TYR A 60 2.78 8.34 -10.26
N ASP A 61 2.83 7.12 -10.81
CA ASP A 61 1.85 6.61 -11.77
C ASP A 61 0.42 6.70 -11.20
N GLN A 62 0.22 6.29 -9.94
CA GLN A 62 -1.08 6.36 -9.26
C GLN A 62 -1.53 7.80 -9.02
N ALA A 63 -0.62 8.73 -8.73
CA ALA A 63 -0.93 10.15 -8.57
C ALA A 63 -1.34 10.79 -9.91
N ARG A 64 -0.69 10.42 -11.02
CA ARG A 64 -1.10 10.87 -12.37
C ARG A 64 -2.45 10.32 -12.77
N GLU A 65 -2.70 9.03 -12.55
CA GLU A 65 -4.02 8.43 -12.80
C GLU A 65 -5.09 9.13 -11.96
N ARG A 66 -4.80 9.43 -10.69
CA ARG A 66 -5.71 10.21 -9.83
C ARG A 66 -6.02 11.60 -10.39
N LEU A 67 -5.01 12.32 -10.90
CA LEU A 67 -5.22 13.62 -11.52
C LEU A 67 -6.12 13.50 -12.76
N GLN A 68 -5.89 12.49 -13.60
CA GLN A 68 -6.71 12.23 -14.79
C GLN A 68 -8.16 11.92 -14.41
N ASP A 69 -8.37 11.07 -13.39
CA ASP A 69 -9.70 10.77 -12.86
C ASP A 69 -10.39 12.04 -12.35
N TRP A 70 -9.69 12.90 -11.62
CA TRP A 70 -10.23 14.17 -11.14
C TRP A 70 -10.54 15.15 -12.29
N GLN A 71 -9.72 15.20 -13.34
CA GLN A 71 -10.00 16.01 -14.52
C GLN A 71 -11.24 15.53 -15.28
N GLN A 72 -11.54 14.23 -15.27
CA GLN A 72 -12.78 13.71 -15.85
C GLN A 72 -14.00 14.08 -15.01
N CYS A 73 -13.87 14.06 -13.68
CA CYS A 73 -14.93 14.48 -12.75
C CYS A 73 -15.18 15.99 -12.79
N PHE A 74 -14.11 16.78 -12.95
CA PHE A 74 -14.13 18.24 -12.94
C PHE A 74 -13.40 18.75 -14.20
N PRO A 75 -14.03 18.68 -15.38
CA PRO A 75 -13.40 19.07 -16.62
C PRO A 75 -12.93 20.54 -16.57
N PRO A 76 -11.64 20.81 -16.81
CA PRO A 76 -11.14 22.17 -16.82
C PRO A 76 -11.75 22.96 -17.99
N ARG A 77 -11.91 24.28 -17.82
CA ARG A 77 -12.40 25.17 -18.90
C ARG A 77 -11.45 25.26 -20.10
N VAL A 78 -10.19 24.83 -19.95
CA VAL A 78 -9.20 24.76 -21.02
C VAL A 78 -8.52 23.38 -20.97
N PRO A 79 -8.64 22.54 -22.01
CA PRO A 79 -7.93 21.26 -22.07
C PRO A 79 -6.42 21.48 -22.31
N ASP A 80 -5.56 20.78 -21.57
CA ASP A 80 -4.15 20.58 -21.93
C ASP A 80 -3.97 19.14 -22.47
N PRO A 81 -3.79 18.97 -23.80
CA PRO A 81 -3.76 17.66 -24.43
C PRO A 81 -2.42 16.90 -24.33
N ARG A 82 -1.38 17.41 -23.67
CA ARG A 82 0.00 16.88 -23.81
C ARG A 82 0.51 15.99 -22.66
N ALA A 83 -0.34 15.50 -21.77
CA ALA A 83 0.10 14.97 -20.49
C ALA A 83 1.00 13.71 -20.54
N ASP A 84 0.94 12.83 -21.54
CA ASP A 84 1.48 11.46 -21.43
C ASP A 84 2.86 11.17 -22.06
N LEU A 85 3.55 12.17 -22.61
CA LEU A 85 4.84 11.99 -23.27
C LEU A 85 5.94 12.84 -22.60
N GLY A 86 7.17 12.30 -22.58
CA GLY A 86 8.34 13.06 -22.11
C GLY A 86 8.59 14.28 -23.01
N PRO A 87 9.32 15.30 -22.53
CA PRO A 87 9.61 16.48 -23.34
C PRO A 87 10.34 16.10 -24.63
N PRO A 88 9.97 16.68 -25.79
CA PRO A 88 10.63 16.38 -27.05
C PRO A 88 12.11 16.78 -26.99
N GLY A 89 12.97 15.98 -27.62
CA GLY A 89 14.37 16.32 -27.82
C GLY A 89 14.66 16.79 -29.25
N PRO A 90 15.90 17.26 -29.52
CA PRO A 90 16.26 17.78 -30.83
C PRO A 90 16.36 16.69 -31.90
N GLN A 91 16.68 15.44 -31.52
CA GLN A 91 17.00 14.36 -32.47
C GLN A 91 15.75 13.59 -32.91
N PRO A 92 15.43 13.51 -34.21
CA PRO A 92 14.37 12.64 -34.70
C PRO A 92 14.79 11.16 -34.61
N HIS A 93 13.86 10.31 -34.22
CA HIS A 93 14.05 8.86 -34.29
C HIS A 93 13.94 8.38 -35.74
N PRO A 94 14.80 7.44 -36.19
CA PRO A 94 14.64 6.82 -37.51
C PRO A 94 13.39 5.93 -37.57
N ILE A 95 12.97 5.36 -36.44
CA ILE A 95 11.74 4.59 -36.26
C ILE A 95 11.12 5.01 -34.93
N ALA A 96 9.83 5.34 -34.93
CA ALA A 96 9.12 5.82 -33.74
C ALA A 96 9.08 4.77 -32.61
N HIS A 97 9.00 5.24 -31.36
CA HIS A 97 8.72 4.39 -30.18
C HIS A 97 7.22 4.31 -29.94
N THR A 98 6.65 3.12 -30.01
CA THR A 98 5.21 2.91 -29.86
C THR A 98 4.73 2.99 -28.41
N GLY A 99 5.54 2.56 -27.44
CA GLY A 99 5.03 2.31 -26.08
C GLY A 99 4.17 1.03 -26.03
N LEU A 100 3.34 0.88 -24.98
CA LEU A 100 2.58 -0.36 -24.71
C LEU A 100 1.22 -0.06 -24.07
N HIS A 101 0.20 -0.82 -24.48
CA HIS A 101 -1.10 -0.83 -23.78
C HIS A 101 -0.96 -1.57 -22.45
N LYS A 102 -1.56 -1.04 -21.38
CA LYS A 102 -1.53 -1.66 -20.05
C LYS A 102 -2.76 -2.56 -19.88
N LEU A 103 -2.55 -3.86 -19.74
CA LEU A 103 -3.60 -4.83 -19.42
C LEU A 103 -3.77 -4.92 -17.91
N ARG A 104 -4.97 -4.58 -17.43
CA ARG A 104 -5.24 -4.35 -16.00
C ARG A 104 -5.31 -5.64 -15.18
N ASP A 105 -5.80 -6.72 -15.77
CA ASP A 105 -6.04 -8.00 -15.09
C ASP A 105 -5.93 -9.20 -16.04
N GLU A 106 -6.08 -10.40 -15.48
CA GLU A 106 -6.04 -11.66 -16.23
C GLU A 106 -7.13 -11.76 -17.30
N GLN A 107 -8.30 -11.16 -17.07
CA GLN A 107 -9.40 -11.19 -18.03
C GLN A 107 -9.06 -10.36 -19.27
N ALA A 108 -8.49 -9.17 -19.09
CA ALA A 108 -7.97 -8.35 -20.18
C ALA A 108 -6.85 -9.06 -20.95
N VAL A 109 -5.97 -9.79 -20.25
CA VAL A 109 -4.93 -10.61 -20.88
C VAL A 109 -5.54 -11.74 -21.70
N GLN A 110 -6.50 -12.48 -21.15
CA GLN A 110 -7.18 -13.56 -21.86
C GLN A 110 -7.84 -13.05 -23.15
N GLN A 111 -8.53 -11.93 -23.09
CA GLN A 111 -9.15 -11.28 -24.25
C GLN A 111 -8.11 -10.85 -25.30
N TRP A 112 -6.98 -10.30 -24.85
CA TRP A 112 -5.89 -9.90 -25.74
C TRP A 112 -5.26 -11.12 -26.44
N LEU A 113 -5.06 -12.23 -25.73
CA LEU A 113 -4.48 -13.45 -26.30
C LEU A 113 -5.42 -14.16 -27.28
N HIS A 114 -6.74 -14.12 -27.05
CA HIS A 114 -7.72 -14.90 -27.81
C HIS A 114 -7.74 -14.60 -29.33
N SER A 115 -7.45 -13.36 -29.73
CA SER A 115 -7.47 -12.93 -31.13
C SER A 115 -6.09 -12.94 -31.80
N ARG A 116 -5.09 -13.61 -31.21
CA ARG A 116 -3.68 -13.51 -31.61
C ARG A 116 -3.00 -14.88 -31.65
N SER A 117 -2.08 -15.04 -32.60
CA SER A 117 -1.19 -16.21 -32.74
C SER A 117 0.28 -15.81 -32.55
N GLU A 118 1.16 -16.82 -32.52
CA GLU A 118 2.61 -16.65 -32.34
C GLU A 118 2.95 -15.79 -31.11
N LEU A 119 2.46 -16.21 -29.95
CA LEU A 119 2.54 -15.41 -28.74
C LEU A 119 3.90 -15.58 -28.07
N TRP A 120 4.46 -14.48 -27.60
CA TRP A 120 5.71 -14.43 -26.86
C TRP A 120 5.55 -13.57 -25.62
N ILE A 121 6.40 -13.85 -24.63
CA ILE A 121 6.47 -13.13 -23.37
C ILE A 121 7.91 -12.82 -23.02
N GLN A 122 8.15 -11.68 -22.39
CA GLN A 122 9.45 -11.27 -21.88
C GLN A 122 9.28 -10.42 -20.61
N PRO A 123 10.29 -10.32 -19.73
CA PRO A 123 10.22 -9.40 -18.60
C PRO A 123 10.14 -7.97 -19.12
N LYS A 124 9.30 -7.15 -18.48
CA LYS A 124 9.24 -5.72 -18.73
C LYS A 124 10.33 -5.06 -17.88
N VAL A 125 11.51 -4.89 -18.49
CA VAL A 125 12.67 -4.27 -17.85
C VAL A 125 12.32 -2.85 -17.39
N ASP A 126 12.69 -2.53 -16.15
CA ASP A 126 12.41 -1.23 -15.55
C ASP A 126 13.61 -0.30 -15.71
N GLY A 127 13.53 0.59 -16.70
CA GLY A 127 14.64 1.44 -17.12
C GLY A 127 14.19 2.62 -18.00
N VAL A 128 15.10 3.07 -18.86
CA VAL A 128 14.81 4.12 -19.85
C VAL A 128 15.02 3.62 -21.27
N ALA A 129 14.00 3.79 -22.10
CA ALA A 129 14.03 3.37 -23.49
C ALA A 129 15.04 4.17 -24.32
N VAL A 130 15.75 3.47 -25.20
CA VAL A 130 16.81 4.00 -26.08
C VAL A 130 16.67 3.43 -27.50
N THR A 131 16.95 4.26 -28.49
CA THR A 131 17.22 3.82 -29.87
C THR A 131 18.73 3.79 -30.08
N LEU A 132 19.26 2.67 -30.58
CA LEU A 132 20.65 2.54 -31.04
C LEU A 132 20.64 2.42 -32.57
N HIS A 133 21.26 3.39 -33.23
CA HIS A 133 21.39 3.44 -34.68
C HIS A 133 22.83 3.10 -35.06
N TYR A 134 23.02 1.97 -35.74
CA TYR A 134 24.29 1.54 -36.27
C TYR A 134 24.32 1.67 -37.79
N ARG A 135 25.48 2.06 -38.33
CA ARG A 135 25.76 2.10 -39.77
C ARG A 135 27.19 1.65 -40.01
N ASP A 136 27.42 0.83 -41.03
CA ASP A 136 28.73 0.25 -41.33
C ASP A 136 29.34 -0.45 -40.11
N GLY A 137 28.48 -1.10 -39.32
CA GLY A 137 28.84 -1.81 -38.09
C GLY A 137 29.20 -0.92 -36.91
N ARG A 138 29.18 0.41 -37.00
CA ARG A 138 29.56 1.33 -35.91
C ARG A 138 28.35 2.02 -35.30
N LEU A 139 28.37 2.25 -33.98
CA LEU A 139 27.34 3.03 -33.29
C LEU A 139 27.38 4.49 -33.80
N LEU A 140 26.39 4.85 -34.62
CA LEU A 140 26.24 6.18 -35.18
C LEU A 140 25.61 7.12 -34.15
N ARG A 141 24.47 6.70 -33.56
CA ARG A 141 23.71 7.49 -32.58
C ARG A 141 23.05 6.61 -31.53
N ALA A 142 22.94 7.16 -30.32
CA ALA A 142 22.02 6.67 -29.29
C ALA A 142 21.04 7.79 -28.93
N ILE A 143 19.73 7.51 -28.96
CA ILE A 143 18.68 8.52 -28.81
C ILE A 143 17.74 8.09 -27.70
N SER A 144 17.47 8.95 -26.71
CA SER A 144 16.46 8.70 -25.68
C SER A 144 15.07 8.57 -26.29
N ARG A 145 14.09 7.95 -25.63
CA ARG A 145 12.70 7.95 -26.11
C ARG A 145 12.10 9.34 -26.40
N GLY A 146 12.21 10.30 -25.46
CA GLY A 146 11.56 11.61 -25.57
C GLY A 146 10.04 11.51 -25.73
N ASP A 147 9.48 12.14 -26.76
CA ASP A 147 8.05 12.06 -27.11
C ASP A 147 7.70 10.85 -27.98
N GLY A 148 8.68 9.99 -28.26
CA GLY A 148 8.55 8.81 -29.11
C GLY A 148 8.78 9.06 -30.60
N GLN A 149 8.77 10.32 -31.04
CA GLN A 149 9.20 10.72 -32.40
C GLN A 149 10.56 11.41 -32.38
N ARG A 150 10.86 12.13 -31.29
CA ARG A 150 12.10 12.87 -31.08
C ARG A 150 12.61 12.68 -29.66
N GLY A 151 13.93 12.60 -29.52
CA GLY A 151 14.62 12.37 -28.26
C GLY A 151 15.89 13.19 -28.09
N GLN A 152 16.49 13.05 -26.92
CA GLN A 152 17.80 13.61 -26.59
C GLN A 152 18.91 12.75 -27.19
N ASP A 153 20.00 13.41 -27.57
CA ASP A 153 21.22 12.74 -27.99
C ASP A 153 21.95 12.19 -26.76
N TRP A 154 22.05 10.86 -26.68
CA TRP A 154 22.74 10.12 -25.65
C TRP A 154 24.01 9.44 -26.17
N THR A 155 24.48 9.79 -27.38
CA THR A 155 25.58 9.10 -28.05
C THR A 155 26.87 9.17 -27.24
N ALA A 156 27.18 10.32 -26.62
CA ALA A 156 28.38 10.48 -25.82
C ALA A 156 28.39 9.56 -24.59
N GLN A 157 27.27 9.50 -23.86
CA GLN A 157 27.08 8.64 -22.69
C GLN A 157 27.05 7.16 -23.10
N ALA A 158 26.35 6.83 -24.18
CA ALA A 158 26.22 5.47 -24.69
C ALA A 158 27.56 4.84 -25.08
N ARG A 159 28.51 5.65 -25.58
CA ARG A 159 29.87 5.19 -25.89
C ARG A 159 30.66 4.70 -24.67
N LEU A 160 30.27 5.11 -23.47
CA LEU A 160 30.92 4.74 -22.21
C LEU A 160 30.27 3.49 -21.56
N ILE A 161 29.08 3.09 -22.02
CA ILE A 161 28.34 1.97 -21.45
C ILE A 161 28.82 0.67 -22.12
N ALA A 162 29.51 -0.17 -21.36
CA ALA A 162 30.08 -1.44 -21.86
C ALA A 162 29.04 -2.39 -22.45
N ALA A 163 27.78 -2.31 -22.01
CA ALA A 163 26.67 -3.10 -22.54
C ALA A 163 26.26 -2.72 -23.96
N ILE A 164 26.72 -1.58 -24.48
CA ILE A 164 26.44 -1.10 -25.84
C ILE A 164 27.68 -1.38 -26.70
N PRO A 165 27.63 -2.37 -27.62
CA PRO A 165 28.73 -2.66 -28.51
C PRO A 165 29.07 -1.43 -29.36
N GLN A 166 30.34 -1.05 -29.44
CA GLN A 166 30.75 0.07 -30.30
C GLN A 166 30.88 -0.35 -31.77
N GLN A 167 31.11 -1.65 -31.99
CA GLN A 167 31.22 -2.27 -33.29
C GLN A 167 30.43 -3.59 -33.32
N LEU A 168 29.64 -3.79 -34.37
CA LEU A 168 28.90 -5.00 -34.68
C LEU A 168 29.50 -5.70 -35.91
N PRO A 169 29.42 -7.04 -36.00
CA PRO A 169 29.97 -7.81 -37.12
C PRO A 169 29.04 -7.78 -38.35
N ARG A 170 28.60 -6.58 -38.76
CA ARG A 170 27.68 -6.34 -39.88
C ARG A 170 27.98 -4.99 -40.53
N SER A 171 27.66 -4.83 -41.81
CA SER A 171 27.88 -3.58 -42.56
C SER A 171 26.59 -2.84 -42.92
N ASP A 172 25.44 -3.51 -42.83
CA ASP A 172 24.13 -2.89 -43.06
C ASP A 172 23.72 -1.93 -41.94
N GLU A 173 22.70 -1.13 -42.21
CA GLU A 173 22.09 -0.24 -41.22
C GLU A 173 21.25 -1.05 -40.23
N LEU A 174 21.49 -0.89 -38.93
CA LEU A 174 20.70 -1.53 -37.88
C LEU A 174 20.08 -0.48 -36.96
N ILE A 175 18.78 -0.62 -36.72
CA ILE A 175 18.03 0.19 -35.77
C ILE A 175 17.52 -0.75 -34.68
N LEU A 176 18.15 -0.66 -33.52
CA LEU A 176 17.76 -1.43 -32.34
C LEU A 176 17.01 -0.51 -31.37
N GLN A 177 15.94 -1.02 -30.78
CA GLN A 177 15.24 -0.36 -29.70
C GLN A 177 15.35 -1.23 -28.44
N GLY A 178 15.72 -0.61 -27.34
CA GLY A 178 16.07 -1.30 -26.10
C GLY A 178 15.75 -0.47 -24.86
N GLU A 179 16.06 -1.05 -23.70
CA GLU A 179 15.94 -0.42 -22.40
C GLU A 179 17.33 -0.36 -21.76
N LEU A 180 17.77 0.84 -21.36
CA LEU A 180 18.91 0.99 -20.46
C LEU A 180 18.40 0.81 -19.02
N TYR A 181 19.01 -0.11 -18.28
CA TYR A 181 18.57 -0.48 -16.93
C TYR A 181 19.72 -0.41 -15.94
N TRP A 182 19.40 -0.23 -14.65
CA TRP A 182 20.39 -0.31 -13.59
C TRP A 182 20.63 -1.78 -13.22
N ARG A 183 21.88 -2.23 -13.26
CA ARG A 183 22.23 -3.62 -12.93
C ARG A 183 21.97 -3.87 -11.45
N LEU A 184 21.19 -4.92 -11.18
CA LEU A 184 20.84 -5.39 -9.84
C LEU A 184 20.99 -6.92 -9.82
N PRO A 185 22.22 -7.46 -9.66
CA PRO A 185 22.44 -8.90 -9.66
C PRO A 185 21.64 -9.59 -8.55
N GLY A 186 20.82 -10.58 -8.90
CA GLY A 186 20.03 -11.34 -7.92
C GLY A 186 18.76 -10.63 -7.44
N HIS A 187 18.29 -9.61 -8.17
CA HIS A 187 17.11 -8.83 -7.80
C HIS A 187 15.83 -9.65 -7.83
N VAL A 188 15.07 -9.64 -6.72
CA VAL A 188 13.76 -10.30 -6.64
C VAL A 188 12.67 -9.23 -6.49
N GLN A 189 11.89 -9.03 -7.54
CA GLN A 189 10.91 -7.95 -7.62
C GLN A 189 9.87 -8.00 -6.49
N ALA A 190 9.36 -9.20 -6.14
CA ALA A 190 8.37 -9.37 -5.07
C ALA A 190 8.87 -8.98 -3.67
N GLN A 191 10.18 -8.86 -3.47
CA GLN A 191 10.79 -8.53 -2.18
C GLN A 191 11.29 -7.08 -2.14
N ALA A 192 11.96 -6.65 -3.20
CA ALA A 192 12.64 -5.36 -3.25
C ALA A 192 11.87 -4.26 -3.99
N GLY A 193 10.87 -4.62 -4.82
CA GLY A 193 10.22 -3.67 -5.73
C GLY A 193 11.21 -3.07 -6.73
N SER A 194 10.81 -2.02 -7.45
CA SER A 194 11.69 -1.34 -8.41
C SER A 194 12.60 -0.27 -7.80
N GLY A 195 12.21 0.25 -6.63
CA GLY A 195 12.95 1.31 -5.93
C GLY A 195 13.23 2.52 -6.84
N THR A 196 14.51 2.89 -6.95
CA THR A 196 15.00 4.02 -7.76
C THR A 196 15.79 3.58 -9.00
N ALA A 197 15.73 2.30 -9.39
CA ALA A 197 16.57 1.77 -10.48
C ALA A 197 16.42 2.57 -11.78
N ARG A 198 15.19 2.87 -12.16
CA ARG A 198 14.87 3.63 -13.37
C ARG A 198 15.35 5.09 -13.32
N SER A 199 15.10 5.79 -12.19
CA SER A 199 15.54 7.18 -12.02
C SER A 199 17.06 7.32 -11.97
N GLN A 200 17.78 6.32 -11.47
CA GLN A 200 19.25 6.28 -11.52
C GLN A 200 19.77 6.27 -12.96
N VAL A 201 19.19 5.46 -13.85
CA VAL A 201 19.58 5.47 -15.27
C VAL A 201 19.21 6.79 -15.93
N ALA A 202 17.99 7.28 -15.71
CA ALA A 202 17.53 8.55 -16.27
C ALA A 202 18.47 9.72 -15.88
N GLY A 203 18.81 9.80 -14.59
CA GLY A 203 19.76 10.78 -14.06
C GLY A 203 21.17 10.59 -14.61
N ALA A 204 21.64 9.34 -14.74
CA ALA A 204 22.95 9.06 -15.30
C ALA A 204 23.07 9.55 -16.75
N MET A 205 22.03 9.33 -17.56
CA MET A 205 22.00 9.70 -18.97
C MET A 205 21.72 11.19 -19.22
N SER A 206 21.14 11.91 -18.26
CA SER A 206 20.89 13.35 -18.38
C SER A 206 22.08 14.22 -17.98
N ARG A 207 23.11 13.65 -17.34
CA ARG A 207 24.34 14.36 -16.97
C ARG A 207 25.16 14.75 -18.20
N SER A 208 25.82 15.91 -18.12
CA SER A 208 26.77 16.38 -19.15
C SER A 208 27.98 15.46 -19.29
N GLN A 209 28.38 14.79 -18.21
CA GLN A 209 29.44 13.79 -18.20
C GLN A 209 29.00 12.57 -17.39
N LEU A 210 29.26 11.38 -17.92
CA LEU A 210 29.00 10.11 -17.27
C LEU A 210 30.34 9.50 -16.85
N ASP A 211 30.53 9.25 -15.56
CA ASP A 211 31.74 8.60 -15.04
C ASP A 211 31.73 7.09 -15.31
N ALA A 212 32.92 6.50 -15.43
CA ALA A 212 33.07 5.08 -15.78
C ALA A 212 32.45 4.13 -14.76
N ALA A 213 32.49 4.48 -13.47
CA ALA A 213 31.91 3.66 -12.41
C ALA A 213 30.39 3.59 -12.55
N THR A 214 29.72 4.72 -12.79
CA THR A 214 28.29 4.72 -13.08
C THR A 214 27.97 4.04 -14.41
N ALA A 215 28.76 4.27 -15.47
CA ALA A 215 28.54 3.65 -16.76
C ALA A 215 28.58 2.10 -16.69
N ALA A 216 29.47 1.54 -15.87
CA ALA A 216 29.57 0.11 -15.64
C ALA A 216 28.31 -0.50 -15.00
N GLN A 217 27.55 0.30 -14.25
CA GLN A 217 26.30 -0.13 -13.60
C GLN A 217 25.10 -0.13 -14.56
N ILE A 218 25.24 0.41 -15.77
CA ILE A 218 24.16 0.46 -16.74
C ILE A 218 24.22 -0.78 -17.64
N GLY A 219 23.14 -1.54 -17.66
CA GLY A 219 22.90 -2.63 -18.60
C GLY A 219 22.05 -2.17 -19.78
N LEU A 220 21.98 -3.03 -20.80
CA LEU A 220 21.13 -2.86 -21.98
C LEU A 220 20.32 -4.14 -22.19
N PHE A 221 19.02 -3.99 -22.40
CA PHE A 221 18.15 -5.06 -22.88
C PHE A 221 17.52 -4.64 -24.21
N VAL A 222 17.91 -5.27 -25.32
CA VAL A 222 17.35 -4.94 -26.64
C VAL A 222 16.04 -5.69 -26.81
N TRP A 223 14.92 -4.97 -26.91
CA TRP A 223 13.60 -5.59 -27.02
C TRP A 223 13.07 -5.63 -28.45
N ASP A 224 13.65 -4.90 -29.41
CA ASP A 224 13.37 -5.13 -30.84
C ASP A 224 14.55 -4.73 -31.74
N TRP A 225 14.63 -5.40 -32.87
CA TRP A 225 15.42 -5.00 -34.03
C TRP A 225 14.45 -4.48 -35.10
N ALA A 226 14.22 -3.17 -35.09
CA ALA A 226 13.08 -2.55 -35.75
C ALA A 226 13.08 -2.79 -37.28
N ASN A 227 14.23 -2.59 -37.93
CA ASN A 227 14.44 -2.87 -39.36
C ASN A 227 14.98 -4.29 -39.64
N GLY A 228 14.89 -5.21 -38.68
CA GLY A 228 15.33 -6.60 -38.80
C GLY A 228 14.29 -7.53 -39.46
N PRO A 229 14.52 -8.86 -39.40
CA PRO A 229 13.58 -9.85 -39.91
C PRO A 229 12.16 -9.69 -39.35
N SER A 230 11.14 -10.12 -40.10
CA SER A 230 9.74 -10.06 -39.64
C SER A 230 9.45 -11.09 -38.54
N GLY A 231 9.95 -12.31 -38.70
CA GLY A 231 9.78 -13.41 -37.75
C GLY A 231 10.53 -13.18 -36.44
N MET A 232 9.89 -13.56 -35.31
CA MET A 232 10.50 -13.39 -33.99
C MET A 232 11.71 -14.30 -33.80
N THR A 233 11.63 -15.55 -34.23
CA THR A 233 12.72 -16.53 -34.07
C THR A 233 14.00 -16.04 -34.75
N GLU A 234 13.90 -15.60 -36.00
CA GLU A 234 15.02 -15.06 -36.78
C GLU A 234 15.57 -13.78 -36.14
N ARG A 235 14.69 -12.90 -35.65
CA ARG A 235 15.11 -11.69 -34.91
C ARG A 235 15.90 -12.04 -33.65
N LEU A 236 15.42 -12.96 -32.83
CA LEU A 236 16.08 -13.34 -31.58
C LEU A 236 17.42 -14.05 -31.84
N GLN A 237 17.48 -14.93 -32.85
CA GLN A 237 18.74 -15.54 -33.27
C GLN A 237 19.75 -14.49 -33.77
N GLY A 238 19.28 -13.52 -34.56
CA GLY A 238 20.10 -12.40 -35.02
C GLY A 238 20.60 -11.53 -33.86
N LEU A 239 19.74 -11.18 -32.91
CA LEU A 239 20.13 -10.43 -31.70
C LEU A 239 21.18 -11.17 -30.87
N ARG A 240 21.05 -12.49 -30.71
CA ARG A 240 22.06 -13.32 -30.05
C ARG A 240 23.40 -13.27 -30.80
N ALA A 241 23.39 -13.40 -32.13
CA ALA A 241 24.60 -13.33 -32.95
C ALA A 241 25.28 -11.94 -32.91
N LEU A 242 24.51 -10.89 -32.62
CA LEU A 242 25.01 -9.52 -32.43
C LEU A 242 25.52 -9.25 -31.01
N GLY A 243 25.46 -10.23 -30.10
CA GLY A 243 25.93 -10.11 -28.72
C GLY A 243 24.85 -9.77 -27.69
N PHE A 244 23.56 -9.73 -28.08
CA PHE A 244 22.43 -9.47 -27.18
C PHE A 244 21.78 -10.77 -26.73
N ALA A 245 22.52 -11.60 -25.98
CA ALA A 245 22.06 -12.92 -25.55
C ALA A 245 20.80 -12.87 -24.66
N ASP A 246 20.76 -11.93 -23.70
CA ASP A 246 19.62 -11.74 -22.77
C ASP A 246 18.30 -11.56 -23.52
N SER A 247 18.31 -10.81 -24.63
CA SER A 247 17.12 -10.59 -25.48
C SER A 247 16.53 -11.90 -25.99
N ALA A 248 17.39 -12.84 -26.39
CA ALA A 248 17.00 -14.14 -26.92
C ALA A 248 16.64 -15.15 -25.81
N GLU A 249 17.27 -15.05 -24.64
CA GLU A 249 17.05 -15.98 -23.52
C GLU A 249 15.81 -15.64 -22.69
N LEU A 250 15.48 -14.36 -22.58
CA LEU A 250 14.36 -13.88 -21.77
C LEU A 250 13.08 -13.65 -22.58
N THR A 251 13.12 -13.81 -23.90
CA THR A 251 11.93 -13.75 -24.78
C THR A 251 11.49 -15.16 -25.13
N LEU A 252 10.37 -15.59 -24.56
CA LEU A 252 9.92 -16.98 -24.58
C LEU A 252 8.60 -17.12 -25.33
N ALA A 253 8.49 -18.17 -26.16
CA ALA A 253 7.23 -18.51 -26.80
C ALA A 253 6.24 -19.03 -25.75
N ILE A 254 4.97 -18.63 -25.89
CA ILE A 254 3.87 -19.10 -25.05
C ILE A 254 2.68 -19.53 -25.89
N ALA A 255 1.94 -20.52 -25.41
CA ALA A 255 0.73 -21.02 -26.06
C ALA A 255 -0.54 -20.33 -25.53
N ASP A 256 -0.58 -19.98 -24.25
CA ASP A 256 -1.80 -19.58 -23.56
C ASP A 256 -1.57 -18.69 -22.33
N LEU A 257 -2.69 -18.32 -21.70
CA LEU A 257 -2.71 -17.55 -20.45
C LEU A 257 -2.01 -18.28 -19.30
N ALA A 258 -2.05 -19.62 -19.24
CA ALA A 258 -1.45 -20.36 -18.15
C ALA A 258 0.07 -20.25 -18.18
N GLN A 259 0.68 -20.35 -19.37
CA GLN A 259 2.11 -20.11 -19.56
C GLN A 259 2.48 -18.65 -19.34
N ALA A 260 1.66 -17.70 -19.80
CA ALA A 260 1.87 -16.28 -19.50
C ALA A 260 1.89 -16.01 -17.99
N ARG A 261 0.93 -16.59 -17.25
CA ARG A 261 0.84 -16.49 -15.79
C ARG A 261 2.07 -17.12 -15.13
N HIS A 262 2.49 -18.30 -15.61
CA HIS A 262 3.68 -18.99 -15.10
C HIS A 262 4.92 -18.11 -15.19
N TRP A 263 5.25 -17.59 -16.36
CA TRP A 263 6.44 -16.76 -16.56
C TRP A 263 6.37 -15.42 -15.83
N ARG A 264 5.20 -14.76 -15.83
CA ARG A 264 4.99 -13.57 -15.01
C ARG A 264 5.27 -13.85 -13.54
N GLN A 265 4.76 -14.96 -13.00
CA GLN A 265 4.97 -15.32 -11.59
C GLN A 265 6.42 -15.73 -11.31
N HIS A 266 7.06 -16.42 -12.25
CA HIS A 266 8.45 -16.83 -12.17
C HIS A 266 9.35 -15.60 -12.01
N TRP A 267 9.32 -14.68 -12.98
CA TRP A 267 10.14 -13.45 -12.94
C TRP A 267 9.78 -12.50 -11.79
N TYR A 268 8.54 -12.53 -11.29
CA TYR A 268 8.18 -11.74 -10.11
C TYR A 268 8.88 -12.23 -8.83
N ARG A 269 9.11 -13.55 -8.70
CA ARG A 269 9.59 -14.17 -7.45
C ARG A 269 11.02 -14.70 -7.51
N HIS A 270 11.64 -14.75 -8.68
CA HIS A 270 12.98 -15.30 -8.88
C HIS A 270 13.97 -14.20 -9.24
N PRO A 271 15.26 -14.41 -8.97
CA PRO A 271 16.30 -13.42 -9.24
C PRO A 271 16.41 -13.09 -10.74
N LEU A 272 16.47 -11.80 -11.04
CA LEU A 272 16.84 -11.23 -12.35
C LEU A 272 18.07 -10.32 -12.19
N PRO A 273 18.79 -9.99 -13.28
CA PRO A 273 19.91 -9.06 -13.23
C PRO A 273 19.47 -7.58 -13.17
N PHE A 274 18.17 -7.31 -13.11
CA PHE A 274 17.56 -5.98 -13.14
C PHE A 274 16.19 -5.97 -12.45
N ALA A 275 15.69 -4.76 -12.17
CA ALA A 275 14.30 -4.54 -11.79
C ALA A 275 13.37 -4.71 -13.00
N SER A 276 12.18 -5.26 -12.76
CA SER A 276 11.14 -5.41 -13.78
C SER A 276 9.77 -5.07 -13.20
N ASP A 277 8.94 -4.32 -13.92
CA ASP A 277 7.61 -3.88 -13.43
C ASP A 277 6.46 -4.73 -13.98
N GLY A 278 6.78 -5.83 -14.66
CA GLY A 278 5.81 -6.76 -15.21
C GLY A 278 6.38 -7.62 -16.31
N VAL A 279 5.51 -8.01 -17.24
CA VAL A 279 5.86 -8.71 -18.47
C VAL A 279 5.30 -7.98 -19.69
N VAL A 280 5.96 -8.14 -20.82
CA VAL A 280 5.45 -7.72 -22.13
C VAL A 280 4.97 -8.95 -22.87
N LEU A 281 3.70 -8.95 -23.26
CA LEU A 281 3.10 -9.92 -24.16
C LEU A 281 3.17 -9.36 -25.57
N ARG A 282 3.51 -10.19 -26.56
CA ARG A 282 3.67 -9.73 -27.95
C ARG A 282 3.42 -10.84 -28.96
N GLN A 283 3.04 -10.43 -30.17
CA GLN A 283 2.99 -11.32 -31.32
C GLN A 283 4.36 -11.45 -31.97
N GLY A 284 4.59 -12.61 -32.58
CA GLY A 284 5.81 -12.88 -33.32
C GLY A 284 5.90 -12.07 -34.60
N SER A 285 4.75 -11.77 -35.22
CA SER A 285 4.60 -10.89 -36.38
C SER A 285 4.22 -9.46 -35.97
N ARG A 286 4.69 -8.50 -36.76
CA ARG A 286 4.42 -7.06 -36.58
C ARG A 286 4.45 -6.33 -37.92
N PRO A 287 3.75 -5.19 -38.06
CA PRO A 287 3.79 -4.42 -39.31
C PRO A 287 5.19 -3.82 -39.54
N PRO A 288 5.49 -3.42 -40.80
CA PRO A 288 6.75 -2.77 -41.14
C PRO A 288 7.04 -1.57 -40.22
N ALA A 289 8.29 -1.42 -39.80
CA ALA A 289 8.64 -0.39 -38.82
C ALA A 289 8.42 1.04 -39.29
N SER A 290 8.35 1.26 -40.61
CA SER A 290 7.99 2.55 -41.21
C SER A 290 6.55 2.98 -40.91
N SER A 291 5.66 2.06 -40.50
CA SER A 291 4.28 2.36 -40.13
C SER A 291 4.08 2.58 -38.64
N TRP A 292 5.14 2.58 -37.83
CA TRP A 292 5.03 2.74 -36.39
C TRP A 292 4.80 4.20 -36.03
N ALA A 293 3.91 4.43 -35.08
CA ALA A 293 3.59 5.74 -34.54
C ALA A 293 3.91 5.78 -33.04
N ALA A 294 3.97 6.99 -32.47
CA ALA A 294 4.23 7.21 -31.05
C ALA A 294 2.99 6.91 -30.16
N GLU A 295 2.34 5.77 -30.42
CA GLU A 295 1.15 5.31 -29.73
C GLU A 295 1.21 3.78 -29.51
N PRO A 296 0.58 3.28 -28.42
CA PRO A 296 0.62 1.86 -28.11
C PRO A 296 0.16 0.97 -29.26
N PRO A 297 0.94 -0.09 -29.60
CA PRO A 297 0.62 -0.94 -30.73
C PRO A 297 -0.37 -2.04 -30.36
N GLN A 298 -1.06 -2.59 -31.36
CA GLN A 298 -1.97 -3.72 -31.14
C GLN A 298 -1.26 -5.06 -30.96
N TRP A 299 -0.03 -5.20 -31.46
CA TRP A 299 0.76 -6.45 -31.44
C TRP A 299 1.58 -6.64 -30.15
N ALA A 300 1.59 -5.68 -29.23
CA ALA A 300 2.28 -5.81 -27.95
C ALA A 300 1.55 -5.08 -26.81
N ALA A 301 1.58 -5.68 -25.62
CA ALA A 301 0.94 -5.13 -24.43
C ALA A 301 1.73 -5.45 -23.16
N ALA A 302 1.60 -4.60 -22.15
CA ALA A 302 2.21 -4.78 -20.83
C ALA A 302 1.21 -5.40 -19.86
N TRP A 303 1.62 -6.43 -19.13
CA TRP A 303 0.91 -6.98 -17.99
C TRP A 303 1.75 -6.79 -16.72
N LYS A 304 1.46 -5.73 -15.98
CA LYS A 304 2.22 -5.31 -14.79
C LYS A 304 2.11 -6.30 -13.64
N TYR A 305 3.10 -6.30 -12.74
CA TYR A 305 3.02 -7.02 -11.45
C TYR A 305 1.96 -6.43 -10.51
N PRO A 306 1.55 -7.15 -9.44
CA PRO A 306 0.72 -6.55 -8.40
C PRO A 306 1.44 -5.34 -7.79
N LEU A 307 0.66 -4.34 -7.36
CA LEU A 307 1.26 -3.14 -6.77
C LEU A 307 2.02 -3.50 -5.48
N SER A 308 3.21 -2.94 -5.29
CA SER A 308 3.99 -3.08 -4.05
C SER A 308 3.59 -2.02 -3.02
N GLN A 309 3.20 -0.85 -3.51
CA GLN A 309 2.66 0.26 -2.75
C GLN A 309 1.38 0.77 -3.40
N ALA A 310 0.42 1.14 -2.56
CA ALA A 310 -0.85 1.73 -2.95
C ALA A 310 -0.94 3.17 -2.44
N LEU A 311 -1.30 4.09 -3.33
CA LEU A 311 -1.66 5.46 -2.99
C LEU A 311 -3.12 5.48 -2.49
N ALA A 312 -3.30 5.88 -1.23
CA ALA A 312 -4.61 5.88 -0.59
C ALA A 312 -4.95 7.26 -0.03
N GLU A 313 -6.19 7.68 -0.25
CA GLU A 313 -6.70 8.93 0.32
C GLU A 313 -7.11 8.70 1.78
N VAL A 314 -6.72 9.63 2.66
CA VAL A 314 -7.15 9.63 4.05
C VAL A 314 -8.54 10.23 4.15
N ARG A 315 -9.51 9.42 4.62
CA ARG A 315 -10.90 9.83 4.84
C ARG A 315 -11.10 10.41 6.23
N ALA A 316 -10.48 9.80 7.23
CA ALA A 316 -10.57 10.22 8.63
C ALA A 316 -9.39 9.65 9.42
N VAL A 317 -9.09 10.26 10.56
CA VAL A 317 -8.17 9.70 11.56
C VAL A 317 -8.94 9.56 12.87
N HIS A 318 -8.93 8.36 13.43
CA HIS A 318 -9.55 8.07 14.73
C HIS A 318 -8.48 7.75 15.75
N PHE A 319 -8.66 8.20 16.98
CA PHE A 319 -7.72 7.94 18.06
C PHE A 319 -8.31 6.88 18.99
N GLN A 320 -7.67 5.70 19.02
CA GLN A 320 -8.04 4.63 19.93
C GLN A 320 -7.21 4.74 21.20
N ILE A 321 -7.87 4.99 22.33
CA ILE A 321 -7.25 4.99 23.65
C ILE A 321 -7.35 3.59 24.22
N GLY A 322 -6.19 2.95 24.47
CA GLY A 322 -6.11 1.64 25.11
C GLY A 322 -6.28 1.71 26.62
N ARG A 323 -6.40 0.55 27.28
CA ARG A 323 -6.61 0.44 28.74
C ARG A 323 -5.59 1.24 29.56
N SER A 324 -4.32 1.25 29.14
CA SER A 324 -3.23 1.94 29.83
C SER A 324 -3.19 3.46 29.57
N GLY A 325 -4.10 4.00 28.76
CA GLY A 325 -4.08 5.38 28.28
C GLY A 325 -3.32 5.56 26.96
N ARG A 326 -2.68 4.51 26.42
CA ARG A 326 -1.93 4.61 25.16
C ARG A 326 -2.86 5.01 24.00
N ILE A 327 -2.61 6.18 23.42
CA ILE A 327 -3.33 6.70 22.26
C ILE A 327 -2.73 6.12 20.97
N THR A 328 -3.53 5.40 20.20
CA THR A 328 -3.18 4.78 18.93
C THR A 328 -3.99 5.42 17.80
N PRO A 329 -3.37 6.23 16.94
CA PRO A 329 -4.03 6.77 15.76
C PRO A 329 -4.30 5.65 14.74
N VAL A 330 -5.51 5.62 14.21
CA VAL A 330 -5.97 4.69 13.17
C VAL A 330 -6.50 5.53 12.02
N VAL A 331 -5.81 5.44 10.89
CA VAL A 331 -6.17 6.15 9.65
C VAL A 331 -7.21 5.32 8.92
N GLN A 332 -8.35 5.93 8.61
CA GLN A 332 -9.35 5.40 7.69
C GLN A 332 -9.05 5.89 6.29
N LEU A 333 -9.02 4.95 5.36
CA LEU A 333 -8.61 5.18 3.97
C LEU A 333 -9.81 5.02 3.05
N GLN A 334 -9.80 5.77 1.94
CA GLN A 334 -10.60 5.39 0.78
C GLN A 334 -10.12 4.00 0.35
N PRO A 335 -11.02 3.01 0.18
CA PRO A 335 -10.59 1.64 0.01
C PRO A 335 -9.71 1.44 -1.22
N VAL A 336 -8.50 0.94 -1.02
CA VAL A 336 -7.53 0.65 -2.09
C VAL A 336 -7.25 -0.85 -2.15
N ARG A 337 -6.90 -1.35 -3.35
CA ARG A 337 -6.48 -2.75 -3.53
C ARG A 337 -4.96 -2.82 -3.53
N LEU A 338 -4.40 -3.72 -2.70
CA LEU A 338 -2.98 -4.02 -2.64
C LEU A 338 -2.82 -5.53 -2.51
N GLU A 339 -2.11 -6.17 -3.45
CA GLU A 339 -2.01 -7.63 -3.55
C GLU A 339 -3.37 -8.37 -3.40
N GLN A 340 -4.39 -7.93 -4.14
CA GLN A 340 -5.78 -8.45 -4.08
C GLN A 340 -6.52 -8.23 -2.75
N ARG A 341 -5.89 -7.62 -1.74
CA ARG A 341 -6.52 -7.27 -0.47
C ARG A 341 -7.11 -5.87 -0.56
N ARG A 342 -8.29 -5.68 0.03
CA ARG A 342 -8.93 -4.36 0.14
C ARG A 342 -8.54 -3.70 1.47
N ILE A 343 -7.63 -2.73 1.41
CA ILE A 343 -7.19 -1.99 2.59
C ILE A 343 -8.11 -0.80 2.82
N ARG A 344 -8.63 -0.66 4.05
CA ARG A 344 -9.52 0.44 4.45
C ARG A 344 -9.05 1.17 5.71
N ARG A 345 -8.15 0.57 6.47
CA ARG A 345 -7.66 1.09 7.75
C ARG A 345 -6.22 0.69 7.94
N VAL A 346 -5.43 1.59 8.53
CA VAL A 346 -4.05 1.33 8.91
C VAL A 346 -3.77 2.02 10.25
N SER A 347 -3.05 1.33 11.14
CA SER A 347 -2.61 1.93 12.41
C SER A 347 -1.28 2.63 12.23
N LEU A 348 -1.12 3.80 12.83
CA LEU A 348 0.18 4.49 12.93
C LEU A 348 0.99 4.04 14.15
N GLY A 349 0.40 3.22 15.03
CA GLY A 349 1.06 2.67 16.21
C GLY A 349 1.17 3.67 17.38
N SER A 350 1.67 4.89 17.16
CA SER A 350 1.86 5.90 18.20
C SER A 350 1.36 7.29 17.80
N LEU A 351 0.92 8.06 18.79
CA LEU A 351 0.51 9.45 18.61
C LEU A 351 1.67 10.32 18.10
N GLN A 352 2.87 10.14 18.64
CA GLN A 352 4.07 10.86 18.21
C GLN A 352 4.36 10.67 16.70
N ARG A 353 4.19 9.44 16.18
CA ARG A 353 4.37 9.18 14.75
C ARG A 353 3.34 9.91 13.90
N TRP A 354 2.08 9.96 14.35
CA TRP A 354 1.05 10.74 13.67
C TRP A 354 1.35 12.24 13.69
N GLN A 355 1.80 12.79 14.83
CA GLN A 355 2.19 14.20 14.95
C GLN A 355 3.35 14.56 14.01
N ALA A 356 4.38 13.70 13.93
CA ALA A 356 5.53 13.91 13.05
C ALA A 356 5.14 13.90 11.56
N LEU A 357 4.17 13.06 11.17
CA LEU A 357 3.69 12.98 9.79
C LEU A 357 2.61 14.02 9.47
N ASP A 358 1.95 14.59 10.49
CA ASP A 358 0.82 15.54 10.41
C ASP A 358 -0.28 15.05 9.44
N ILE A 359 -0.70 13.78 9.56
CA ILE A 359 -1.66 13.17 8.63
C ILE A 359 -3.08 13.69 8.90
N ARG A 360 -3.73 14.21 7.86
CA ARG A 360 -5.09 14.77 7.94
C ARG A 360 -6.01 14.18 6.86
N PRO A 361 -7.34 14.28 7.04
CA PRO A 361 -8.29 13.99 5.97
C PRO A 361 -7.94 14.79 4.70
N GLY A 362 -8.02 14.14 3.53
CA GLY A 362 -7.64 14.71 2.23
C GLY A 362 -6.20 14.40 1.80
N ASP A 363 -5.30 14.10 2.74
CA ASP A 363 -3.92 13.71 2.38
C ASP A 363 -3.91 12.37 1.63
N GLN A 364 -2.95 12.20 0.72
CA GLN A 364 -2.68 10.94 0.02
C GLN A 364 -1.44 10.28 0.64
N VAL A 365 -1.59 9.03 1.07
CA VAL A 365 -0.57 8.28 1.81
C VAL A 365 -0.16 7.02 1.07
N ALA A 366 1.11 6.65 1.20
CA ALA A 366 1.65 5.41 0.66
C ALA A 366 1.39 4.26 1.64
N ILE A 367 0.77 3.20 1.15
CA ILE A 367 0.47 1.98 1.90
C ILE A 367 1.22 0.80 1.29
N SER A 368 1.94 0.04 2.11
CA SER A 368 2.58 -1.23 1.73
C SER A 368 2.15 -2.37 2.66
N LEU A 369 2.58 -3.60 2.36
CA LEU A 369 2.39 -4.76 3.24
C LEU A 369 3.72 -5.14 3.91
N ALA A 370 3.81 -4.94 5.22
CA ALA A 370 4.92 -5.48 6.02
C ALA A 370 4.81 -7.00 6.11
N GLY A 371 5.90 -7.71 5.78
CA GLY A 371 5.93 -9.17 5.75
C GLY A 371 4.85 -9.77 4.84
N LEU A 372 4.47 -9.06 3.77
CA LEU A 372 3.42 -9.44 2.80
C LEU A 372 2.03 -9.66 3.42
N THR A 373 1.79 -9.19 4.65
CA THR A 373 0.53 -9.48 5.36
C THR A 373 -0.09 -8.29 6.09
N ILE A 374 0.72 -7.45 6.75
CA ILE A 374 0.21 -6.38 7.62
C ILE A 374 0.28 -5.04 6.88
N PRO A 375 -0.85 -4.35 6.64
CA PRO A 375 -0.83 -3.02 6.05
C PRO A 375 -0.02 -2.04 6.89
N ARG A 376 0.89 -1.31 6.25
CA ARG A 376 1.74 -0.31 6.85
C ARG A 376 1.61 0.99 6.07
N LEU A 377 1.55 2.10 6.79
CA LEU A 377 1.70 3.44 6.20
C LEU A 377 3.19 3.76 6.12
N ASP A 378 3.68 4.06 4.92
CA ASP A 378 5.08 4.37 4.66
C ASP A 378 5.36 5.87 4.82
N GLY A 379 4.45 6.71 4.32
CA GLY A 379 4.57 8.17 4.42
C GLY A 379 3.41 8.90 3.75
N VAL A 380 3.45 10.24 3.84
CA VAL A 380 2.56 11.12 3.10
C VAL A 380 3.18 11.38 1.73
N VAL A 381 2.43 11.11 0.66
CA VAL A 381 2.87 11.28 -0.72
C VAL A 381 2.51 12.66 -1.22
N TRP A 382 1.27 13.09 -0.96
CA TRP A 382 0.78 14.41 -1.31
C TRP A 382 -0.19 14.90 -0.24
N ARG A 383 -0.16 16.21 0.01
CA ARG A 383 -1.03 16.88 0.96
C ARG A 383 -2.13 17.61 0.19
N GLY A 384 -3.38 17.39 0.59
CA GLY A 384 -4.52 18.08 -0.01
C GLY A 384 -4.39 19.59 0.14
N ALA A 385 -4.99 20.34 -0.78
CA ALA A 385 -5.07 21.79 -0.69
C ALA A 385 -5.93 22.21 0.50
N GLU A 386 -7.06 21.53 0.72
CA GLU A 386 -7.92 21.74 1.89
C GLU A 386 -7.62 20.71 2.99
N ARG A 387 -7.00 21.17 4.08
CA ARG A 387 -6.58 20.31 5.20
C ARG A 387 -7.33 20.67 6.47
N PRO A 388 -8.51 20.08 6.72
CA PRO A 388 -9.30 20.40 7.90
C PRO A 388 -8.48 20.18 9.17
N ALA A 389 -8.65 21.08 10.15
CA ALA A 389 -8.02 20.93 11.45
C ALA A 389 -8.51 19.65 12.11
N LEU A 390 -7.57 18.88 12.66
CA LEU A 390 -7.85 17.61 13.33
C LEU A 390 -7.40 17.72 14.79
N ALA A 391 -8.38 17.70 15.70
CA ALA A 391 -8.10 17.71 17.13
C ALA A 391 -7.51 16.36 17.56
N SER A 392 -6.34 16.41 18.22
CA SER A 392 -5.76 15.26 18.91
C SER A 392 -6.26 15.22 20.34
N PRO A 393 -6.54 14.02 20.91
CA PRO A 393 -6.79 13.91 22.35
C PRO A 393 -5.55 14.35 23.14
N ASP A 394 -5.77 14.97 24.30
CA ASP A 394 -4.71 15.34 25.23
C ASP A 394 -4.11 14.07 25.87
N PRO A 395 -2.82 13.77 25.67
CA PRO A 395 -2.18 12.61 26.28
C PRO A 395 -2.25 12.60 27.81
N ALA A 396 -2.28 13.75 28.47
CA ALA A 396 -2.33 13.83 29.93
C ALA A 396 -3.68 13.39 30.50
N ALA A 397 -4.76 13.49 29.73
CA ALA A 397 -6.10 13.08 30.13
C ALA A 397 -6.28 11.55 30.18
N TYR A 398 -5.36 10.77 29.60
CA TYR A 398 -5.48 9.32 29.47
C TYR A 398 -4.28 8.58 30.05
N HIS A 399 -4.51 7.84 31.14
CA HIS A 399 -3.50 7.07 31.84
C HIS A 399 -4.08 5.76 32.39
N ALA A 400 -3.26 4.91 33.01
CA ALA A 400 -3.71 3.58 33.46
C ALA A 400 -4.84 3.60 34.52
N LEU A 401 -5.13 4.76 35.11
CA LEU A 401 -6.18 4.95 36.13
C LEU A 401 -7.30 5.91 35.68
N SER A 402 -7.35 6.31 34.41
CA SER A 402 -8.44 7.14 33.88
C SER A 402 -9.57 6.30 33.27
N CYS A 403 -10.73 6.92 33.06
CA CYS A 403 -11.85 6.36 32.28
C CYS A 403 -12.37 5.01 32.78
N TRP A 404 -12.68 4.93 34.08
CA TRP A 404 -13.36 3.77 34.69
C TRP A 404 -14.86 3.71 34.41
N GLN A 405 -15.42 4.78 33.82
CA GLN A 405 -16.81 4.95 33.45
C GLN A 405 -16.92 5.43 31.98
N PRO A 406 -18.06 5.22 31.31
CA PRO A 406 -18.28 5.64 29.92
C PRO A 406 -18.65 7.14 29.81
N SER A 407 -17.87 8.01 30.46
CA SER A 407 -18.06 9.46 30.36
C SER A 407 -17.66 10.00 28.97
N PRO A 408 -18.10 11.20 28.57
CA PRO A 408 -17.66 11.85 27.34
C PRO A 408 -16.13 11.86 27.22
N GLY A 409 -15.60 11.42 26.08
CA GLY A 409 -14.16 11.29 25.84
C GLY A 409 -13.51 10.01 26.39
N CYS A 410 -14.18 9.25 27.25
CA CYS A 410 -13.64 8.03 27.88
C CYS A 410 -14.09 6.72 27.24
N ALA A 411 -15.03 6.77 26.28
CA ALA A 411 -15.63 5.59 25.68
C ALA A 411 -14.60 4.57 25.16
N SER A 412 -13.55 5.01 24.45
CA SER A 412 -12.53 4.10 23.89
C SER A 412 -11.76 3.35 25.00
N GLN A 413 -11.28 4.08 26.02
CA GLN A 413 -10.51 3.45 27.10
C GLN A 413 -11.39 2.55 27.96
N PHE A 414 -12.62 2.97 28.22
CA PHE A 414 -13.60 2.16 28.95
C PHE A 414 -13.92 0.85 28.22
N SER A 415 -14.18 0.91 26.90
CA SER A 415 -14.37 -0.31 26.09
C SER A 415 -13.12 -1.19 26.09
N ALA A 416 -11.92 -0.62 26.08
CA ALA A 416 -10.67 -1.38 26.18
C ALA A 416 -10.51 -2.07 27.56
N ARG A 417 -10.96 -1.42 28.65
CA ARG A 417 -11.00 -2.03 30.00
C ARG A 417 -11.97 -3.21 30.04
N LEU A 418 -13.19 -3.07 29.49
CA LEU A 418 -14.17 -4.16 29.41
C LEU A 418 -13.64 -5.35 28.59
N ALA A 419 -13.07 -5.07 27.42
CA ALA A 419 -12.48 -6.10 26.56
C ALA A 419 -11.35 -6.87 27.26
N TRP A 420 -10.50 -6.18 28.02
CA TRP A 420 -9.47 -6.80 28.86
C TRP A 420 -10.07 -7.64 29.98
N LEU A 421 -11.03 -7.09 30.72
CA LEU A 421 -11.72 -7.75 31.83
C LEU A 421 -12.37 -9.06 31.41
N GLY A 422 -13.10 -9.08 30.30
CA GLY A 422 -13.76 -10.29 29.80
C GLY A 422 -12.82 -11.25 29.06
N GLY A 423 -11.67 -10.77 28.59
CA GLY A 423 -10.78 -11.49 27.69
C GLY A 423 -9.99 -12.64 28.34
N LYS A 424 -9.16 -13.30 27.52
CA LYS A 424 -8.34 -14.46 27.92
C LYS A 424 -7.42 -14.20 29.12
N GLN A 425 -6.91 -12.98 29.25
CA GLN A 425 -5.99 -12.57 30.31
C GLN A 425 -6.70 -11.99 31.54
N GLY A 426 -8.00 -11.69 31.43
CA GLY A 426 -8.86 -11.25 32.52
C GLY A 426 -9.63 -12.43 33.12
N LEU A 427 -10.95 -12.34 33.17
CA LEU A 427 -11.87 -13.32 33.76
C LEU A 427 -12.21 -14.51 32.85
N GLN A 428 -11.80 -14.47 31.58
CA GLN A 428 -12.10 -15.50 30.58
C GLN A 428 -13.60 -15.78 30.50
N LEU A 429 -14.38 -14.74 30.20
CA LEU A 429 -15.82 -14.83 30.08
C LEU A 429 -16.18 -15.43 28.71
N ALA A 430 -16.78 -16.62 28.73
CA ALA A 430 -17.13 -17.35 27.51
C ALA A 430 -18.23 -16.61 26.74
N GLY A 431 -18.03 -16.41 25.43
CA GLY A 431 -18.99 -15.69 24.58
C GLY A 431 -19.01 -14.17 24.79
N VAL A 432 -18.14 -13.61 25.63
CA VAL A 432 -18.09 -12.17 25.91
C VAL A 432 -16.86 -11.56 25.23
N GLY A 433 -17.07 -11.04 24.02
CA GLY A 433 -16.04 -10.34 23.24
C GLY A 433 -16.25 -8.82 23.17
N PRO A 434 -15.35 -8.09 22.48
CA PRO A 434 -15.50 -6.64 22.25
C PRO A 434 -16.85 -6.25 21.64
N GLY A 435 -17.39 -7.08 20.73
CA GLY A 435 -18.71 -6.86 20.15
C GLY A 435 -19.86 -7.00 21.15
N THR A 436 -19.77 -7.93 22.11
CA THR A 436 -20.73 -8.09 23.20
C THR A 436 -20.74 -6.86 24.11
N TRP A 437 -19.55 -6.41 24.51
CA TRP A 437 -19.39 -5.20 25.33
C TRP A 437 -19.93 -3.96 24.62
N ALA A 438 -19.64 -3.80 23.33
CA ALA A 438 -20.14 -2.68 22.55
C ALA A 438 -21.68 -2.62 22.53
N LYS A 439 -22.36 -3.76 22.35
CA LYS A 439 -23.84 -3.83 22.39
C LYS A 439 -24.39 -3.42 23.76
N LEU A 440 -23.82 -3.95 24.85
CA LEU A 440 -24.25 -3.61 26.21
C LEU A 440 -24.02 -2.12 26.54
N GLN A 441 -22.90 -1.56 26.08
CA GLN A 441 -22.59 -0.15 26.25
C GLN A 441 -23.53 0.75 25.43
N GLN A 442 -23.82 0.39 24.18
CA GLN A 442 -24.79 1.09 23.33
C GLN A 442 -26.21 1.05 23.90
N ALA A 443 -26.57 -0.02 24.59
CA ALA A 443 -27.85 -0.16 25.29
C ALA A 443 -27.90 0.56 26.65
N GLY A 444 -26.85 1.28 27.05
CA GLY A 444 -26.79 2.02 28.31
C GLY A 444 -26.73 1.12 29.56
N LYS A 445 -26.43 -0.17 29.41
CA LYS A 445 -26.43 -1.16 30.51
C LYS A 445 -25.14 -1.18 31.33
N LEU A 446 -24.14 -0.38 30.96
CA LEU A 446 -22.80 -0.39 31.56
C LEU A 446 -22.38 1.01 32.05
N PRO A 447 -23.02 1.55 33.11
CA PRO A 447 -22.60 2.82 33.72
C PRO A 447 -21.18 2.76 34.34
N ASP A 448 -20.63 1.57 34.55
CA ASP A 448 -19.30 1.34 35.11
C ASP A 448 -18.78 -0.06 34.70
N LEU A 449 -17.54 -0.38 35.10
CA LEU A 449 -16.82 -1.58 34.69
C LEU A 449 -17.43 -2.90 35.21
N LEU A 450 -18.27 -2.86 36.26
CA LEU A 450 -18.81 -4.02 36.95
C LEU A 450 -20.34 -4.11 36.95
N ALA A 451 -21.04 -3.14 36.34
CA ALA A 451 -22.50 -3.14 36.22
C ALA A 451 -23.08 -4.43 35.65
N TRP A 452 -22.34 -5.11 34.77
CA TRP A 452 -22.74 -6.38 34.18
C TRP A 452 -22.94 -7.52 35.21
N LEU A 453 -22.37 -7.43 36.42
CA LEU A 453 -22.55 -8.44 37.47
C LEU A 453 -23.99 -8.51 38.00
N ALA A 454 -24.78 -7.47 37.79
CA ALA A 454 -26.17 -7.36 38.22
C ALA A 454 -27.18 -7.61 37.10
N LEU A 455 -26.73 -7.78 35.85
CA LEU A 455 -27.63 -7.96 34.70
C LEU A 455 -28.29 -9.33 34.73
N GLU A 456 -29.61 -9.35 34.70
CA GLU A 456 -30.41 -10.57 34.65
C GLU A 456 -30.62 -11.08 33.21
N GLU A 457 -30.95 -12.36 33.04
CA GLU A 457 -31.23 -12.97 31.73
C GLU A 457 -32.34 -12.20 30.99
N ALA A 458 -33.38 -11.77 31.70
CA ALA A 458 -34.50 -11.02 31.14
C ALA A 458 -34.10 -9.62 30.62
N GLU A 459 -33.12 -8.97 31.24
CA GLU A 459 -32.60 -7.69 30.76
C GLU A 459 -31.68 -7.87 29.55
N LEU A 460 -30.84 -8.91 29.57
CA LEU A 460 -29.98 -9.26 28.45
C LEU A 460 -30.81 -9.65 27.21
N ALA A 461 -31.90 -10.40 27.40
CA ALA A 461 -32.81 -10.79 26.32
C ALA A 461 -33.57 -9.60 25.70
N ARG A 462 -33.80 -8.52 26.47
CA ARG A 462 -34.40 -7.27 25.99
C ARG A 462 -33.41 -6.34 25.29
N THR A 463 -32.12 -6.66 25.33
CA THR A 463 -31.08 -5.81 24.75
C THR A 463 -30.93 -6.10 23.24
N PRO A 464 -30.98 -5.07 22.37
CA PRO A 464 -30.87 -5.26 20.92
C PRO A 464 -29.62 -6.04 20.51
N GLY A 465 -29.80 -7.04 19.66
CA GLY A 465 -28.72 -7.88 19.14
C GLY A 465 -28.36 -9.09 20.02
N PHE A 466 -29.14 -9.39 21.06
CA PHE A 466 -29.08 -10.65 21.80
C PHE A 466 -30.39 -11.44 21.63
N ALA A 467 -30.27 -12.71 21.24
CA ALA A 467 -31.39 -13.66 21.28
C ALA A 467 -31.48 -14.30 22.68
N ALA A 468 -32.63 -14.89 23.02
CA ALA A 468 -32.85 -15.53 24.33
C ALA A 468 -31.75 -16.53 24.72
N THR A 469 -31.33 -17.39 23.79
CA THR A 469 -30.24 -18.36 24.03
C THR A 469 -28.90 -17.68 24.33
N SER A 470 -28.58 -16.60 23.61
CA SER A 470 -27.35 -15.84 23.86
C SER A 470 -27.40 -15.09 25.20
N ALA A 471 -28.56 -14.55 25.57
CA ALA A 471 -28.76 -13.89 26.86
C ALA A 471 -28.54 -14.85 28.04
N ARG A 472 -29.10 -16.07 27.96
CA ARG A 472 -28.85 -17.13 28.94
C ARG A 472 -27.38 -17.49 29.05
N THR A 473 -26.72 -17.69 27.91
CA THR A 473 -25.29 -18.05 27.87
C THR A 473 -24.42 -16.95 28.51
N LEU A 474 -24.74 -15.68 28.22
CA LEU A 474 -24.06 -14.54 28.81
C LEU A 474 -24.28 -14.45 30.31
N GLN A 475 -25.52 -14.60 30.77
CA GLN A 475 -25.85 -14.59 32.20
C GLN A 475 -25.09 -15.70 32.94
N GLN A 476 -25.05 -16.92 32.39
CA GLN A 476 -24.28 -18.03 32.97
C GLN A 476 -22.79 -17.70 33.04
N SER A 477 -22.22 -17.10 31.98
CA SER A 477 -20.82 -16.65 32.00
C SER A 477 -20.58 -15.57 33.06
N PHE A 478 -21.51 -14.63 33.25
CA PHE A 478 -21.41 -13.58 34.26
C PHE A 478 -21.54 -14.13 35.69
N ALA A 479 -22.48 -15.04 35.93
CA ALA A 479 -22.65 -15.71 37.21
C ALA A 479 -21.40 -16.52 37.59
N GLY A 480 -20.79 -17.21 36.63
CA GLY A 480 -19.54 -17.94 36.81
C GLY A 480 -18.34 -17.05 37.18
N ALA A 481 -18.37 -15.76 36.81
CA ALA A 481 -17.27 -14.84 37.06
C ALA A 481 -16.98 -14.62 38.56
N ARG A 482 -18.01 -14.69 39.41
CA ARG A 482 -17.87 -14.50 40.87
C ARG A 482 -16.99 -15.57 41.53
N ARG A 483 -16.90 -16.75 40.91
CA ARG A 483 -16.08 -17.88 41.39
C ARG A 483 -14.63 -17.82 40.91
N ARG A 484 -14.24 -16.79 40.15
CA ARG A 484 -12.86 -16.63 39.68
C ARG A 484 -11.93 -16.26 40.85
N PRO A 485 -10.69 -16.76 40.88
CA PRO A 485 -9.75 -16.46 41.95
C PRO A 485 -9.45 -14.97 42.09
N PHE A 486 -9.13 -14.53 43.31
CA PHE A 486 -8.77 -13.14 43.64
C PHE A 486 -7.69 -12.55 42.70
N ALA A 487 -6.59 -13.27 42.51
CA ALA A 487 -5.52 -12.85 41.61
C ALA A 487 -5.98 -12.65 40.15
N GLN A 488 -6.98 -13.41 39.69
CA GLN A 488 -7.55 -13.24 38.35
C GLN A 488 -8.41 -11.97 38.27
N TRP A 489 -9.16 -11.66 39.32
CA TRP A 489 -9.90 -10.40 39.43
C TRP A 489 -8.98 -9.19 39.46
N LEU A 490 -7.88 -9.23 40.23
CA LEU A 490 -6.87 -8.16 40.21
C LEU A 490 -6.31 -7.92 38.80
N ARG A 491 -5.96 -8.99 38.07
CA ARG A 491 -5.55 -8.88 36.67
C ARG A 491 -6.65 -8.30 35.79
N ALA A 492 -7.90 -8.73 35.97
CA ALA A 492 -9.04 -8.26 35.18
C ALA A 492 -9.37 -6.77 35.41
N LEU A 493 -9.24 -6.29 36.65
CA LEU A 493 -9.33 -4.86 36.98
C LEU A 493 -8.15 -4.04 36.42
N GLY A 494 -7.08 -4.74 36.02
CA GLY A 494 -5.94 -4.13 35.35
C GLY A 494 -4.81 -3.71 36.29
N LEU A 495 -4.65 -4.43 37.42
CA LEU A 495 -3.51 -4.27 38.33
C LEU A 495 -2.20 -4.14 37.53
N PRO A 496 -1.34 -3.15 37.83
CA PRO A 496 0.01 -3.09 37.28
C PRO A 496 0.77 -4.41 37.49
N ALA A 497 1.77 -4.68 36.66
CA ALA A 497 2.57 -5.89 36.82
C ALA A 497 3.14 -5.97 38.25
N SER A 498 2.94 -7.08 38.94
CA SER A 498 3.34 -7.25 40.35
C SER A 498 4.65 -8.02 40.51
N GLY A 499 5.39 -8.27 39.42
CA GLY A 499 6.66 -9.03 39.47
C GLY A 499 6.51 -10.36 40.21
N ALA A 500 7.46 -10.64 41.11
CA ALA A 500 7.44 -11.80 41.99
C ALA A 500 6.65 -11.60 43.31
N ALA A 501 5.98 -10.45 43.48
CA ALA A 501 5.26 -10.17 44.73
C ALA A 501 4.06 -11.12 44.91
N PRO A 502 3.90 -11.74 46.10
CA PRO A 502 2.75 -12.58 46.38
C PRO A 502 1.49 -11.70 46.47
N LEU A 503 0.51 -12.03 45.63
CA LEU A 503 -0.80 -11.36 45.61
C LEU A 503 -1.72 -11.83 46.75
N GLY A 504 -1.49 -13.03 47.31
CA GLY A 504 -2.35 -13.58 48.36
C GLY A 504 -3.82 -13.66 47.95
N ASN A 505 -4.72 -13.57 48.93
CA ASN A 505 -6.17 -13.56 48.76
C ASN A 505 -6.85 -12.43 49.58
N ASP A 506 -6.11 -11.37 49.87
CA ASP A 506 -6.57 -10.27 50.75
C ASP A 506 -6.19 -8.93 50.12
N TRP A 507 -7.20 -8.16 49.74
CA TRP A 507 -7.03 -6.81 49.21
C TRP A 507 -6.36 -5.86 50.19
N ASP A 508 -6.75 -5.88 51.47
CA ASP A 508 -6.27 -4.90 52.46
C ASP A 508 -4.79 -5.08 52.73
N ALA A 509 -4.33 -6.32 52.80
CA ALA A 509 -2.91 -6.64 52.93
C ALA A 509 -2.07 -6.12 51.74
N LEU A 510 -2.62 -6.08 50.52
CA LEU A 510 -1.92 -5.50 49.37
C LEU A 510 -2.00 -3.96 49.37
N ALA A 511 -3.16 -3.41 49.71
CA ALA A 511 -3.39 -1.96 49.73
C ALA A 511 -2.59 -1.24 50.82
N ALA A 512 -2.26 -1.93 51.91
CA ALA A 512 -1.44 -1.39 53.00
C ALA A 512 0.05 -1.25 52.66
N ARG A 513 0.53 -1.87 51.57
CA ARG A 513 1.94 -1.79 51.16
C ARG A 513 2.26 -0.43 50.55
N ASP A 514 3.25 0.26 51.11
CA ASP A 514 3.81 1.47 50.53
C ASP A 514 4.75 1.17 49.33
N ALA A 515 5.27 2.23 48.71
CA ALA A 515 6.14 2.09 47.55
C ALA A 515 7.44 1.35 47.86
N GLN A 516 8.00 1.50 49.07
CA GLN A 516 9.25 0.84 49.46
C GLN A 516 9.03 -0.67 49.65
N ALA A 517 7.93 -1.06 50.28
CA ALA A 517 7.52 -2.44 50.42
C ALA A 517 7.30 -3.11 49.06
N TRP A 518 6.71 -2.40 48.09
CA TRP A 518 6.55 -2.91 46.72
C TRP A 518 7.88 -3.02 45.97
N ASP A 519 8.75 -2.02 46.07
CA ASP A 519 10.06 -1.99 45.39
C ASP A 519 11.00 -3.13 45.86
N GLY A 520 10.79 -3.66 47.07
CA GLY A 520 11.55 -4.79 47.60
C GLY A 520 11.35 -6.12 46.86
N PHE A 521 10.37 -6.25 45.98
CA PHE A 521 10.12 -7.49 45.22
C PHE A 521 10.80 -7.51 43.86
N ALA A 522 11.38 -8.66 43.50
CA ALA A 522 12.01 -8.85 42.20
C ALA A 522 11.04 -8.55 41.03
N GLY A 523 11.50 -7.74 40.08
CA GLY A 523 10.70 -7.31 38.91
C GLY A 523 9.77 -6.12 39.18
N ILE A 524 9.77 -5.58 40.39
CA ILE A 524 9.17 -4.28 40.72
C ILE A 524 10.32 -3.29 40.90
N GLY A 525 10.24 -2.17 40.20
CA GLY A 525 11.12 -1.02 40.43
C GLY A 525 10.28 0.16 40.90
N ARG A 526 10.91 1.19 41.46
CA ARG A 526 10.27 2.42 41.98
C ARG A 526 9.04 2.91 41.22
N GLY A 527 9.13 3.16 39.91
CA GLY A 527 7.98 3.67 39.14
C GLY A 527 6.79 2.70 39.07
N ARG A 528 7.04 1.39 39.14
CA ARG A 528 5.99 0.36 39.20
C ARG A 528 5.40 0.22 40.61
N ALA A 529 6.23 0.38 41.63
CA ALA A 529 5.77 0.45 43.01
C ALA A 529 4.82 1.63 43.22
N GLU A 530 5.16 2.82 42.74
CA GLU A 530 4.29 4.00 42.76
C GLU A 530 2.97 3.76 42.02
N GLN A 531 3.00 3.07 40.88
CA GLN A 531 1.78 2.68 40.15
C GLN A 531 0.88 1.70 40.92
N LEU A 532 1.47 0.75 41.64
CA LEU A 532 0.73 -0.22 42.47
C LEU A 532 0.04 0.50 43.64
N VAL A 533 0.77 1.36 44.36
CA VAL A 533 0.20 2.20 45.43
C VAL A 533 -0.94 3.05 44.89
N ALA A 534 -0.71 3.78 43.79
CA ALA A 534 -1.72 4.62 43.17
C ALA A 534 -2.97 3.83 42.73
N PHE A 535 -2.80 2.60 42.21
CA PHE A 535 -3.91 1.73 41.84
C PHE A 535 -4.79 1.39 43.04
N PHE A 536 -4.19 0.93 44.15
CA PHE A 536 -4.94 0.57 45.35
C PHE A 536 -5.59 1.78 46.01
N GLN A 537 -5.01 2.98 45.90
CA GLN A 537 -5.56 4.19 46.51
C GLN A 537 -6.58 4.94 45.62
N HIS A 538 -6.72 4.56 44.35
CA HIS A 538 -7.56 5.31 43.41
C HIS A 538 -9.06 5.22 43.77
N PRO A 539 -9.80 6.35 43.83
CA PRO A 539 -11.21 6.37 44.25
C PRO A 539 -12.11 5.43 43.45
N ASP A 540 -12.00 5.44 42.12
CA ASP A 540 -12.79 4.53 41.27
C ASP A 540 -12.46 3.06 41.56
N VAL A 541 -11.19 2.73 41.82
CA VAL A 541 -10.78 1.35 42.09
C VAL A 541 -11.32 0.89 43.44
N GLN A 542 -11.33 1.77 44.45
CA GLN A 542 -11.96 1.53 45.74
C GLN A 542 -13.48 1.34 45.62
N ALA A 543 -14.15 2.12 44.77
CA ALA A 543 -15.58 1.92 44.48
C ALA A 543 -15.84 0.55 43.81
N LEU A 544 -14.98 0.13 42.87
CA LEU A 544 -15.07 -1.21 42.27
C LEU A 544 -14.84 -2.32 43.31
N ARG A 545 -13.89 -2.14 44.22
CA ARG A 545 -13.63 -3.07 45.32
C ARG A 545 -14.88 -3.25 46.19
N GLN A 546 -15.50 -2.17 46.65
CA GLN A 546 -16.73 -2.22 47.46
C GLN A 546 -17.85 -2.99 46.75
N ARG A 547 -17.98 -2.83 45.43
CA ARG A 547 -18.97 -3.58 44.64
C ARG A 547 -18.65 -5.06 44.51
N LEU A 548 -17.38 -5.43 44.39
CA LEU A 548 -16.97 -6.84 44.38
C LEU A 548 -17.22 -7.50 45.73
N GLN A 549 -16.94 -6.79 46.82
CA GLN A 549 -17.24 -7.22 48.19
C GLN A 549 -18.76 -7.45 48.35
N ALA A 550 -19.59 -6.48 47.95
CA ALA A 550 -21.05 -6.60 47.99
C ALA A 550 -21.59 -7.73 47.09
N ALA A 551 -20.88 -8.05 46.00
CA ALA A 551 -21.21 -9.17 45.11
C ALA A 551 -20.70 -10.54 45.62
N GLY A 552 -20.04 -10.58 46.77
CA GLY A 552 -19.54 -11.81 47.40
C GLY A 552 -18.32 -12.42 46.69
N VAL A 553 -17.51 -11.60 46.01
CA VAL A 553 -16.28 -12.06 45.34
C VAL A 553 -15.17 -12.20 46.37
N ALA A 554 -14.63 -13.41 46.52
CA ALA A 554 -13.61 -13.69 47.54
C ALA A 554 -12.33 -12.83 47.39
N GLY A 555 -11.87 -12.28 48.51
CA GLY A 555 -10.64 -11.49 48.64
C GLY A 555 -10.80 -9.97 48.48
N PHE A 556 -12.02 -9.48 48.20
CA PHE A 556 -12.38 -8.06 48.19
C PHE A 556 -13.30 -7.73 49.36
#